data_AF-A0A1C6KV13-F1
#
_entry.id   AF-A0A1C6KV13-F1
#
_cell.length_a   1.000
_cell.length_b   1.000
_cell.length_c   1.000
_cell.angle_alpha   90.00
_cell.angle_beta   90.00
_cell.angle_gamma   90.00
#
_symmetry.space_group_name_H-M   'P 1'
#
loop_
_entity.id
_entity.type
_entity.pdbx_description
1 polymer ?
#
loop_
_entity_poly.entity_id
_entity_poly.type
_entity_poly.pdbx_seq_one_letter_code
_entity_poly.pdbx_strand_id
1 'polypeptide(L)' 'MKRYFVDTNVVYSEFSDYEDAIQHYTALQDASVEGIITRNIKDYKYSDIPVLLPTEYHTFLHP' A
#
# COMPACT_ATOMS: atom_id res chain seq x y z
N MET A 1 6.53 8.89 -22.02
CA MET A 1 7.53 9.45 -21.08
C MET A 1 7.69 8.47 -19.94
N LYS A 2 8.89 7.91 -19.71
CA LYS A 2 9.13 7.07 -18.54
C LYS A 2 9.28 7.97 -17.32
N ARG A 3 8.37 7.85 -16.35
CA ARG A 3 8.54 8.43 -15.03
C ARG A 3 9.25 7.39 -14.18
N TYR A 4 10.47 7.72 -13.77
CA TYR A 4 11.19 6.92 -12.78
C TYR A 4 10.76 7.41 -11.40
N PHE A 5 10.52 6.45 -10.53
CA PHE A 5 10.07 6.68 -9.17
C PHE A 5 11.18 6.29 -8.21
N VAL A 6 11.64 7.25 -7.41
CA VAL A 6 12.59 7.02 -6.33
C VAL A 6 12.01 7.71 -5.11
N ASP A 7 11.48 6.94 -4.18
CA ASP A 7 11.01 7.44 -2.90
C ASP A 7 12.03 7.11 -1.82
N THR A 8 12.67 8.14 -1.28
CA THR A 8 13.63 8.00 -0.20
C THR A 8 12.98 7.55 1.10
N ASN A 9 11.67 7.76 1.28
CA ASN A 9 10.96 7.35 2.48
C ASN A 9 10.99 5.83 2.67
N VAL A 10 11.04 5.07 1.58
CA VAL A 10 11.20 3.60 1.60
C VAL A 10 12.41 3.18 2.44
N VAL A 11 13.53 3.91 2.33
CA VAL A 11 14.79 3.63 3.03
C VAL A 11 14.71 3.91 4.53
N TYR A 12 13.85 4.86 4.92
CA TYR A 12 13.66 5.29 6.31
C TYR A 12 12.37 4.75 6.92
N SER A 13 11.69 3.85 6.22
CA SER A 13 10.38 3.38 6.62
C SER A 13 10.44 2.37 7.76
N GLU A 14 9.34 2.26 8.51
CA GLU A 14 9.15 1.27 9.57
C GLU A 14 8.81 -0.13 9.02
N PHE A 15 8.60 -0.25 7.71
CA PHE A 15 8.38 -1.53 7.04
C PHE A 15 9.69 -2.33 7.02
N SER A 16 9.64 -3.55 7.53
CA SER A 16 10.79 -4.46 7.51
C SER A 16 11.03 -5.08 6.14
N ASP A 17 9.98 -5.15 5.30
CA ASP A 17 10.06 -5.64 3.92
C ASP A 17 10.11 -4.47 2.94
N TYR A 18 11.06 -4.54 2.00
CA TYR A 18 11.25 -3.55 0.96
C TYR A 18 10.08 -3.50 -0.04
N GLU A 19 9.47 -4.64 -0.35
CA GLU A 19 8.32 -4.70 -1.27
C GLU A 19 7.12 -3.96 -0.68
N ASP A 20 6.83 -4.19 0.60
CA ASP A 20 5.71 -3.55 1.30
C ASP A 20 5.91 -2.04 1.42
N ALA A 21 7.14 -1.61 1.76
CA ALA A 21 7.51 -0.21 1.81
C ALA A 21 7.28 0.48 0.45
N ILE A 22 7.82 -0.09 -0.64
CA ILE A 22 7.63 0.48 -1.98
C ILE A 22 6.17 0.54 -2.37
N GLN A 23 5.42 -0.53 -2.14
CA GLN A 23 4.01 -0.58 -2.51
C GLN A 23 3.20 0.50 -1.77
N HIS A 24 3.44 0.66 -0.46
CA HIS A 24 2.81 1.69 0.36
C HIS A 24 3.14 3.10 -0.12
N TYR A 25 4.42 3.45 -0.23
CA TYR A 25 4.81 4.79 -0.65
C TYR A 25 4.42 5.10 -2.09
N THR A 26 4.42 4.10 -2.98
CA THR A 26 3.92 4.28 -4.36
C THR A 26 2.43 4.60 -4.36
N ALA A 27 1.63 3.87 -3.57
CA ALA A 27 0.20 4.12 -3.45
C ALA A 27 -0.10 5.52 -2.90
N LEU A 28 0.67 5.99 -1.91
CA LEU A 28 0.50 7.34 -1.35
C LEU A 28 0.72 8.49 -2.35
N GLN A 29 1.44 8.26 -3.43
CA GLN A 29 1.74 9.30 -4.41
C GLN A 29 0.68 9.46 -5.50
N ASP A 30 -0.27 8.54 -5.59
CA ASP A 30 -1.40 8.63 -6.49
C ASP A 30 -2.69 8.82 -5.67
N ALA A 31 -3.24 10.04 -5.70
CA ALA A 31 -4.47 10.37 -4.98
C ALA A 31 -5.70 9.58 -5.45
N SER A 32 -5.63 8.86 -6.58
CA SER A 32 -6.69 7.94 -7.01
C SER A 32 -6.61 6.56 -6.36
N VAL A 33 -5.52 6.24 -5.66
CA VAL A 33 -5.37 4.99 -4.92
C VAL A 33 -5.94 5.15 -3.52
N GLU A 34 -7.05 4.47 -3.27
CA GLU A 34 -7.80 4.60 -2.01
C GLU A 34 -7.40 3.55 -0.95
N GLY A 35 -6.61 2.54 -1.32
CA GLY A 35 -6.17 1.51 -0.39
C GLY A 35 -5.41 0.36 -1.07
N ILE A 36 -4.86 -0.52 -0.25
CA ILE A 36 -4.10 -1.72 -0.66
C ILE A 36 -4.94 -2.95 -0.36
N ILE A 37 -5.05 -3.87 -1.33
CA ILE A 37 -5.73 -5.16 -1.12
C ILE A 37 -4.67 -6.25 -1.04
N THR A 38 -4.58 -6.94 0.10
CA THR A 38 -3.58 -7.99 0.34
C THR A 38 -4.11 -9.04 1.29
N ARG A 39 -3.55 -10.25 1.23
CA ARG A 39 -3.83 -11.29 2.25
C ARG A 39 -2.95 -11.14 3.49
N ASN A 40 -2.00 -10.20 3.48
CA ASN A 40 -0.94 -10.09 4.47
C ASN A 40 -0.99 -8.79 5.28
N ILE A 41 -2.17 -8.46 5.81
CA ILE A 41 -2.44 -7.18 6.49
C ILE A 41 -1.42 -6.88 7.61
N LYS A 42 -0.99 -7.91 8.34
CA LYS A 42 -0.05 -7.78 9.47
C LYS A 42 1.27 -7.06 9.12
N ASP A 43 1.72 -7.18 7.87
CA ASP A 43 2.99 -6.62 7.44
C ASP A 43 2.82 -5.15 7.00
N TYR A 44 1.56 -4.69 6.87
CA TYR A 44 1.17 -3.31 6.60
C TYR A 44 0.68 -2.54 7.83
N LYS A 45 1.12 -2.94 9.03
CA LYS A 45 0.72 -2.30 10.30
C LYS A 45 1.07 -0.80 10.41
N TYR A 46 1.97 -0.30 9.57
CA TYR A 46 2.37 1.11 9.48
C TYR A 46 1.78 1.83 8.25
N SER A 47 0.81 1.22 7.55
CA SER A 47 0.20 1.83 6.38
C SER A 47 -0.66 3.03 6.76
N ASP A 48 -0.36 4.17 6.14
CA ASP A 48 -1.17 5.41 6.21
C ASP A 48 -2.48 5.35 5.41
N ILE A 49 -2.63 4.36 4.51
CA ILE A 49 -3.86 4.12 3.74
C ILE A 49 -4.52 2.80 4.13
N PRO A 50 -5.84 2.66 3.92
CA PRO A 50 -6.57 1.43 4.21
C PRO A 50 -5.91 0.20 3.59
N VAL A 51 -5.87 -0.89 4.36
CA VAL A 51 -5.39 -2.19 3.89
C VAL A 51 -6.47 -3.22 4.15
N LEU A 52 -6.94 -3.88 3.10
CA LEU A 52 -8.10 -4.76 3.12
C LEU A 52 -7.73 -6.18 2.67
N LEU A 53 -8.38 -7.17 3.26
CA LEU A 53 -8.43 -8.51 2.71
C LEU A 53 -9.23 -8.49 1.40
N PRO A 54 -8.92 -9.39 0.45
CA PRO A 54 -9.74 -9.56 -0.75
C PRO A 54 -11.23 -9.79 -0.43
N THR A 55 -11.53 -10.49 0.67
CA THR A 55 -12.92 -10.74 1.11
C THR A 55 -13.61 -9.47 1.60
N GLU A 56 -12.90 -8.59 2.32
CA GLU A 56 -13.45 -7.32 2.80
C GLU A 56 -13.74 -6.38 1.64
N TYR A 57 -12.83 -6.31 0.66
CA TYR A 57 -13.06 -5.54 -0.57
C TYR A 57 -14.22 -6.09 -1.40
N HIS A 58 -14.36 -7.42 -1.50
CA HIS A 58 -15.47 -8.03 -2.21
C HIS A 58 -16.83 -7.66 -1.59
N THR A 59 -16.95 -7.70 -0.27
CA THR A 59 -18.15 -7.24 0.45
C THR A 59 -18.38 -5.75 0.28
N PHE A 60 -17.33 -4.92 0.28
CA PHE A 60 -17.44 -3.48 0.05
C PHE A 60 -18.03 -3.14 -1.34
N LEU A 61 -17.66 -3.88 -2.38
CA LEU A 61 -18.20 -3.69 -3.74
C LEU A 61 -19.62 -4.23 -3.93
N HIS A 62 -20.02 -5.21 -3.12
CA HIS A 62 -21.31 -5.90 -3.21
C HIS A 62 -21.96 -6.01 -1.82
N PRO A 63 -22.46 -4.89 -1.28
CA PRO A 63 -23.11 -4.86 0.03
C PRO A 63 -24.46 -5.60 0.08
#